data_AF-A0AAF0XY84-F1
#
_entry.id   AF-A0AAF0XY84-F1
#
_cell.length_a   1.000
_cell.length_b   1.000
_cell.length_c   1.000
_cell.angle_alpha   90.00
_cell.angle_beta   90.00
_cell.angle_gamma   90.00
#
_symmetry.space_group_name_H-M   'P 1'
#
loop_
_entity.id
_entity.type
_entity.pdbx_description
1 polymer ?
#
loop_
_entity_poly.entity_id
_entity_poly.type
_entity_poly.pdbx_seq_one_letter_code
_entity_poly.pdbx_strand_id
1 'polypeptide(L)'
;MSISEKISTTKPTKHNIAARRKMKHSSSLSCKPSGSVRKKVEKLQKLIPGGKGSSSNDHLFEMTADYILQLKLQLRVLQALSNAAATHICDQM
;
A
#
# COMPACT_ATOMS: atom_id res chain seq x y z
N MET A 1 -54.43 20.37 1.52
CA MET A 1 -54.65 21.51 0.61
C MET A 1 -53.81 22.68 1.10
N SER A 2 -52.78 23.01 0.32
CA SER A 2 -52.28 24.35 -0.03
C SER A 2 -52.12 25.51 0.98
N ILE A 3 -50.82 25.83 1.20
CA ILE A 3 -50.10 27.13 1.17
C ILE A 3 -50.48 28.26 2.14
N SER A 4 -49.52 28.62 2.99
CA SER A 4 -48.72 29.87 2.89
C SER A 4 -48.31 30.33 4.29
N GLU A 5 -47.01 30.57 4.49
CA GLU A 5 -46.54 31.89 4.96
C GLU A 5 -45.01 31.94 4.94
N LYS A 6 -44.50 32.79 4.03
CA LYS A 6 -43.14 33.31 4.04
C LYS A 6 -43.13 34.55 4.95
N ILE A 7 -42.21 34.60 5.90
CA ILE A 7 -41.79 35.84 6.58
C ILE A 7 -40.26 35.77 6.57
N SER A 8 -39.61 36.40 5.60
CA SER A 8 -39.15 37.80 5.60
C SER A 8 -38.05 38.06 6.63
N THR A 9 -36.87 38.40 6.09
CA THR A 9 -35.90 39.38 6.61
C THR A 9 -35.23 39.10 7.95
N THR A 10 -33.91 38.87 7.93
CA THR A 10 -32.88 39.80 8.47
C THR A 10 -31.48 39.15 8.45
N LYS A 11 -30.52 39.77 7.76
CA LYS A 11 -29.08 39.73 8.10
C LYS A 11 -28.83 41.02 8.87
N PRO A 12 -28.11 41.02 10.02
CA PRO A 12 -26.65 40.95 10.06
C PRO A 12 -26.22 40.07 11.28
N THR A 13 -24.97 39.71 11.55
CA THR A 13 -23.90 40.58 12.02
C THR A 13 -22.67 39.68 12.21
N LYS A 14 -21.54 40.13 11.65
CA LYS A 14 -20.23 39.51 11.84
C LYS A 14 -19.77 39.77 13.27
N HIS A 15 -19.95 38.79 14.16
CA HIS A 15 -19.27 38.80 15.45
C HIS A 15 -18.03 37.90 15.36
N ASN A 16 -16.89 38.58 15.35
CA ASN A 16 -15.56 38.01 15.41
C ASN A 16 -15.37 37.32 16.76
N ILE A 17 -15.52 36.00 16.82
CA ILE A 17 -14.93 35.22 17.91
C ILE A 17 -13.59 34.71 17.41
N ALA A 18 -12.59 35.53 17.69
CA ALA A 18 -11.19 35.21 17.51
C ALA A 18 -10.82 33.90 18.22
N ALA A 19 -9.90 33.20 17.58
CA ALA A 19 -8.86 32.41 18.22
C ALA A 19 -9.34 31.33 19.21
N ARG A 20 -9.68 30.17 18.64
CA ARG A 20 -9.17 28.93 19.21
C ARG A 20 -8.71 28.01 18.09
N ARG A 21 -7.56 28.36 17.50
CA ARG A 21 -6.68 27.37 16.86
C ARG A 21 -6.28 26.40 17.96
N LYS A 22 -7.11 25.38 18.20
CA LYS A 22 -6.63 24.15 18.80
C LYS A 22 -5.75 23.54 17.72
N MET A 23 -4.52 24.04 17.64
CA MET A 23 -3.37 23.25 17.20
C MET A 23 -3.39 22.05 18.12
N LYS A 24 -4.22 21.05 17.77
CA LYS A 24 -4.14 19.74 18.38
C LYS A 24 -2.87 19.21 17.77
N HIS A 25 -1.78 19.52 18.48
CA HIS A 25 -0.45 18.99 18.22
C HIS A 25 -0.65 17.55 17.79
N SER A 26 -0.12 17.26 16.61
CA SER A 26 0.18 15.93 16.09
C SER A 26 1.21 15.20 16.98
N SER A 27 1.09 15.34 18.31
CA SER A 27 1.78 14.55 19.31
C SER A 27 0.88 13.35 19.60
N SER A 28 0.98 12.26 18.86
CA SER A 28 2.21 11.53 18.71
C SER A 28 2.23 10.80 17.37
N LEU A 29 3.15 11.19 16.51
CA LEU A 29 3.98 10.19 15.83
C LEU A 29 4.77 9.46 16.92
N SER A 30 4.08 8.68 17.75
CA SER A 30 4.69 7.59 18.49
C SER A 30 5.03 6.57 17.43
N CYS A 31 6.16 6.82 16.78
CA CYS A 31 6.95 5.90 16.02
C CYS A 31 7.22 4.69 16.92
N LYS A 32 6.24 3.79 16.97
CA LYS A 32 6.42 2.44 17.46
C LYS A 32 6.96 1.68 16.25
N PRO A 33 8.20 1.16 16.28
CA PRO A 33 8.76 0.39 15.16
C PRO A 33 7.85 -0.80 14.76
N SER A 34 7.04 -1.29 15.69
CA SER A 34 6.05 -2.36 15.47
C SER A 34 4.96 -2.02 14.45
N GLY A 35 4.57 -0.75 14.30
CA GLY A 35 3.56 -0.34 13.30
C GLY A 35 4.09 -0.38 11.86
N SER A 36 5.41 -0.19 11.68
CA SER A 36 6.07 -0.28 10.37
C SER A 36 6.26 -1.73 9.94
N VAL A 37 6.71 -2.59 10.86
CA VAL A 37 6.92 -4.02 10.58
C VAL A 37 5.60 -4.71 10.22
N ARG A 38 4.52 -4.46 10.97
CA ARG A 38 3.19 -5.02 10.65
C ARG A 38 2.72 -4.64 9.24
N LYS A 39 2.88 -3.37 8.85
CA LYS A 39 2.55 -2.92 7.48
C LYS A 39 3.41 -3.59 6.41
N LYS A 40 4.69 -3.89 6.70
CA LYS A 40 5.57 -4.63 5.79
C LYS A 40 5.13 -6.09 5.65
N VAL A 41 4.77 -6.74 6.76
CA VAL A 41 4.24 -8.11 6.76
C VAL A 41 2.90 -8.18 6.02
N GLU A 42 1.98 -7.24 6.23
CA GLU A 42 0.71 -7.17 5.49
C GLU A 42 0.92 -6.98 3.99
N LYS A 43 1.94 -6.19 3.59
CA LYS A 43 2.32 -6.06 2.18
C LYS A 43 2.91 -7.36 1.64
N LEU A 44 3.76 -8.02 2.42
CA LEU A 44 4.35 -9.29 2.03
C LEU A 44 3.27 -10.36 1.81
N GLN A 45 2.28 -10.47 2.71
CA GLN A 45 1.14 -11.37 2.58
C GLN A 45 0.34 -11.17 1.28
N LYS A 46 0.28 -9.93 0.76
CA LYS A 46 -0.41 -9.62 -0.50
C LYS A 46 0.43 -9.93 -1.74
N LEU A 47 1.75 -9.93 -1.61
CA LEU A 47 2.68 -10.17 -2.71
C LEU A 47 2.96 -11.67 -2.92
N ILE A 48 3.02 -12.43 -1.83
CA ILE A 48 3.35 -13.85 -1.90
C ILE A 48 2.12 -14.67 -2.26
N PRO A 49 2.19 -15.54 -3.28
CA PRO A 49 1.11 -16.47 -3.59
C PRO A 49 0.78 -17.33 -2.36
N GLY A 50 -0.50 -17.39 -1.97
CA GLY A 50 -0.91 -18.11 -0.75
C GLY A 50 -0.60 -17.40 0.57
N GLY A 51 -0.03 -16.19 0.56
CA GLY A 51 0.31 -15.42 1.76
C GLY A 51 -0.89 -14.84 2.53
N LYS A 52 -2.06 -14.74 1.88
CA LYS A 52 -3.27 -14.15 2.47
C LYS A 52 -3.95 -15.17 3.40
N GLY A 53 -3.86 -14.94 4.71
CA GLY A 53 -4.42 -15.83 5.73
C GLY A 53 -3.39 -16.70 6.45
N SER A 54 -2.10 -16.50 6.21
CA SER A 54 -1.07 -17.16 7.03
C SER A 54 -1.06 -16.57 8.44
N SER A 55 -1.51 -17.37 9.41
CA SER A 55 -1.60 -16.98 10.83
C SER A 55 -0.24 -16.87 11.52
N SER A 56 0.79 -17.52 10.97
CA SER A 56 2.17 -17.48 11.48
C SER A 56 3.09 -16.71 10.54
N ASN A 57 3.95 -15.86 11.12
CA ASN A 57 4.95 -15.11 10.35
C ASN A 57 6.04 -16.04 9.80
N ASP A 58 6.34 -17.14 10.49
CA ASP A 58 7.46 -18.03 10.12
C ASP A 58 7.17 -18.74 8.80
N HIS A 59 5.96 -19.27 8.64
CA HIS A 59 5.50 -19.88 7.39
C HIS A 59 5.41 -18.86 6.26
N LEU A 60 5.05 -17.60 6.55
CA LEU A 60 5.06 -16.54 5.54
C LEU A 60 6.48 -16.29 5.01
N PHE A 61 7.49 -16.31 5.88
CA PHE A 61 8.89 -16.13 5.47
C PHE A 61 9.43 -17.34 4.70
N GLU A 62 9.06 -18.56 5.09
CA GLU A 62 9.40 -19.77 4.36
C GLU A 62 8.83 -19.74 2.93
N MET A 63 7.52 -19.49 2.78
CA MET A 63 6.90 -19.30 1.46
C MET A 63 7.55 -18.17 0.65
N THR A 64 7.98 -17.10 1.33
CA THR A 64 8.68 -16.00 0.68
C THR A 64 10.02 -16.45 0.12
N ALA A 65 10.78 -17.25 0.87
CA ALA A 65 12.08 -17.77 0.43
C ALA A 65 11.90 -18.69 -0.79
N ASP A 66 10.93 -19.60 -0.74
CA ASP A 66 10.60 -20.50 -1.84
C ASP A 66 10.19 -19.72 -3.09
N TYR A 67 9.33 -18.73 -2.93
CA TYR A 67 8.86 -17.93 -4.05
C TYR A 67 9.99 -17.09 -4.69
N ILE A 68 10.89 -16.52 -3.88
CA ILE A 68 12.09 -15.83 -4.38
C ILE A 68 12.97 -16.79 -5.18
N LEU A 69 13.18 -18.00 -4.66
CA LEU A 69 13.97 -19.02 -5.34
C LEU A 69 13.34 -19.41 -6.68
N GLN A 70 12.04 -19.66 -6.70
CA GLN A 70 11.28 -19.99 -7.90
C GLN A 70 11.39 -18.89 -8.97
N LEU A 71 11.18 -17.63 -8.59
CA LEU A 71 11.29 -16.50 -9.50
C LEU A 71 12.70 -16.36 -10.08
N LYS A 72 13.73 -16.52 -9.24
CA LYS A 72 15.13 -16.50 -9.70
C LYS A 72 15.39 -17.61 -10.71
N LEU A 73 14.91 -18.81 -10.45
CA LEU A 73 15.08 -19.93 -11.38
C LEU A 73 14.38 -19.65 -12.72
N GLN A 74 13.13 -19.16 -12.69
CA GLN A 74 12.39 -18.79 -13.90
C GLN A 74 13.13 -17.75 -14.74
N LEU A 75 13.67 -16.71 -14.09
CA LEU A 75 14.47 -15.69 -14.79
C LEU A 75 15.74 -16.26 -15.39
N ARG A 76 16.45 -17.13 -14.67
CA ARG A 76 17.70 -17.74 -15.15
C ARG A 76 17.45 -18.65 -16.36
N VAL A 77 16.38 -19.44 -16.33
CA VAL A 77 15.96 -20.26 -17.47
C VAL A 77 15.62 -19.38 -18.66
N LEU A 78 14.78 -18.35 -18.46
CA LEU A 78 14.38 -17.45 -19.55
C LEU A 78 15.57 -16.69 -20.15
N GLN A 79 16.51 -16.24 -19.32
CA GLN A 79 17.75 -15.62 -19.76
C GLN A 79 18.63 -16.59 -20.54
N ALA A 80 18.78 -17.83 -20.09
CA ALA A 80 19.57 -18.85 -20.80
C ALA A 80 18.96 -19.13 -22.19
N LEU A 81 17.64 -19.29 -22.26
CA LEU A 81 16.93 -19.49 -23.53
C LEU A 81 17.05 -18.27 -24.45
N SER A 82 16.88 -17.07 -23.90
CA SER A 82 17.04 -15.81 -24.65
C SER A 82 18.46 -15.65 -25.17
N ASN A 83 19.47 -15.99 -24.37
CA ASN A 83 20.88 -15.89 -24.76
C ASN A 83 21.21 -16.94 -25.83
N ALA A 84 20.75 -18.19 -25.67
CA ALA A 84 20.93 -19.23 -26.67
C ALA A 84 20.27 -18.86 -28.01
N ALA A 85 19.08 -18.24 -27.97
CA ALA A 85 18.41 -17.72 -29.16
C ALA A 85 19.20 -16.56 -29.79
N ALA A 86 19.76 -15.66 -28.97
CA ALA A 86 20.55 -14.53 -29.45
C ALA A 86 21.91 -14.96 -30.05
N THR A 87 22.54 -16.01 -29.53
CA THR A 87 23.82 -16.53 -30.06
C THR A 87 23.64 -17.19 -31.43
N HIS A 88 22.51 -17.83 -31.71
CA HIS A 88 22.22 -18.41 -33.02
C HIS A 88 22.11 -17.37 -34.15
N ILE A 89 21.91 -16.08 -33.83
CA ILE A 89 21.88 -15.00 -34.82
C ILE A 89 23.31 -14.57 -35.21
N CYS A 90 24.30 -14.71 -34.32
CA CYS A 90 25.69 -14.35 -34.61
C CYS A 90 26.49 -15.46 -35.30
N ASP A 91 26.15 -16.74 -35.12
CA ASP A 91 26.80 -17.85 -35.85
C ASP A 91 26.29 -18.02 -37.29
N GLN A 92 25.27 -17.24 -37.69
CA GLN A 92 24.62 -17.31 -39.02
C GLN A 92 24.93 -16.09 -39.93
N MET A 93 25.86 -15.22 -39.51
CA MET A 93 26.48 -14.17 -40.34
C MET A 93 27.98 -14.45 -40.51
#